data_AF-A0A0U2PF69-F1
#
_entry.id   AF-A0A0U2PF69-F1
#
_cell.length_a   1.000
_cell.length_b   1.000
_cell.length_c   1.000
_cell.angle_alpha   90.00
_cell.angle_beta   90.00
_cell.angle_gamma   90.00
#
_symmetry.space_group_name_H-M   'P 1'
#
loop_
_entity.id
_entity.type
_entity.pdbx_description
1 polymer ?
#
loop_
_entity_poly.entity_id
_entity_poly.type
_entity_poly.pdbx_seq_one_letter_code
_entity_poly.pdbx_strand_id
1 'polypeptide(L)'
;MIKVDYSQYTQAELHEALQQITPDSEHYLALLAEIDARQGEAELHEQQQAKKSPHTTERRVKVIGYIQLLAAFVMTVGLIFGPLSSWLSLVSVPFILLSAAAGYTAVKEQVKWYWLSILNQGLQIVSFSFGVLNYKYTGLGGIQIGFTWLKDFELSFGILFSSTVRLTGHSGAFSLNAVQIDMFALVLMIALLTLRSRQQ
;
A
#
# COMPACT_ATOMS: atom_id res chain seq x y z
N MET A 1 51.33 -7.40 -30.71
CA MET A 1 51.18 -7.00 -29.30
C MET A 1 49.68 -6.95 -29.02
N ILE A 2 49.15 -7.84 -28.18
CA ILE A 2 47.70 -7.96 -27.95
C ILE A 2 47.33 -6.94 -26.86
N LYS A 3 46.57 -5.89 -27.22
CA LYS A 3 45.96 -5.00 -26.23
C LYS A 3 44.72 -5.68 -25.67
N VAL A 4 44.69 -5.94 -24.37
CA VAL A 4 43.49 -6.38 -23.67
C VAL A 4 42.58 -5.16 -23.47
N ASP A 5 41.33 -5.27 -23.90
CA ASP A 5 40.33 -4.22 -23.76
C ASP A 5 39.40 -4.54 -22.58
N TYR A 6 39.61 -3.83 -21.47
CA TYR A 6 38.85 -4.01 -20.22
C TYR A 6 37.47 -3.33 -20.26
N SER A 7 37.16 -2.55 -21.31
CA SER A 7 35.86 -1.86 -21.43
C SER A 7 34.68 -2.83 -21.58
N GLN A 8 34.93 -4.04 -22.07
CA GLN A 8 33.91 -5.08 -22.28
C GLN A 8 33.68 -5.96 -21.05
N TYR A 9 34.50 -5.82 -20.01
CA TYR A 9 34.45 -6.68 -18.83
C TYR A 9 33.33 -6.23 -17.88
N THR A 10 32.66 -7.20 -17.27
CA THR A 10 31.76 -6.97 -16.13
C THR A 10 32.55 -6.68 -14.87
N GLN A 11 31.92 -6.09 -13.86
CA GLN A 11 32.58 -5.72 -12.60
C GLN A 11 33.19 -6.92 -11.85
N ALA A 12 32.54 -8.10 -11.94
CA ALA A 12 33.06 -9.34 -11.37
C ALA A 12 34.32 -9.81 -12.11
N GLU A 13 34.32 -9.75 -13.44
CA GLU A 13 35.46 -10.13 -14.28
C GLU A 13 36.65 -9.17 -14.11
N LEU A 14 36.41 -7.88 -13.85
CA LEU A 14 37.46 -6.90 -13.52
C LEU A 14 38.15 -7.22 -12.19
N HIS A 15 37.38 -7.64 -11.17
CA HIS A 15 37.94 -8.07 -9.88
C HIS A 15 38.66 -9.41 -9.96
N GLU A 16 38.17 -10.34 -10.77
CA GLU A 16 38.85 -11.61 -11.03
C GLU A 16 40.16 -11.41 -11.79
N ALA A 17 40.17 -10.52 -12.80
CA ALA A 17 41.37 -10.14 -13.53
C ALA A 17 42.43 -9.49 -12.62
N LEU A 18 42.01 -8.71 -11.62
CA LEU A 18 42.90 -8.09 -10.64
C LEU A 18 43.62 -9.13 -9.77
N GLN A 19 42.97 -10.24 -9.46
CA GLN A 19 43.55 -11.33 -8.66
C GLN A 19 44.55 -12.19 -9.45
N GLN A 20 44.46 -12.17 -10.78
CA GLN A 20 45.28 -13.01 -11.66
C GLN A 20 46.44 -12.26 -12.32
N ILE A 21 46.38 -10.92 -12.40
CA ILE A 21 47.43 -10.09 -13.00
C ILE A 21 48.49 -9.71 -11.96
N THR A 22 49.76 -9.87 -12.34
CA THR A 22 50.91 -9.40 -11.56
C THR A 22 51.09 -7.88 -11.67
N PRO A 23 51.54 -7.18 -10.60
CA PRO A 23 51.71 -5.72 -10.60
C PRO A 23 52.71 -5.18 -11.64
N ASP A 24 53.66 -6.01 -12.06
CA ASP A 24 54.66 -5.67 -13.11
C ASP A 24 54.13 -5.81 -14.54
N SER A 25 52.86 -6.19 -14.72
CA SER A 25 52.22 -6.30 -16.03
C SER A 25 51.91 -4.93 -16.62
N GLU A 26 52.22 -4.73 -17.91
CA GLU A 26 51.83 -3.52 -18.67
C GLU A 26 50.31 -3.26 -18.65
N HIS A 27 49.50 -4.27 -18.36
CA HIS A 27 48.04 -4.18 -18.36
C HIS A 27 47.44 -3.86 -16.98
N TYR A 28 48.25 -3.87 -15.91
CA TYR A 28 47.80 -3.62 -14.54
C TYR A 28 47.27 -2.19 -14.33
N LEU A 29 47.97 -1.20 -14.90
CA LEU A 29 47.55 0.21 -14.85
C LEU A 29 46.26 0.48 -15.62
N ALA A 30 46.05 -0.21 -16.75
CA ALA A 30 44.83 -0.07 -17.54
C ALA A 30 43.61 -0.69 -16.82
N LEU A 31 43.80 -1.82 -16.13
CA LEU A 31 42.77 -2.45 -15.31
C LEU A 31 42.39 -1.59 -14.11
N LEU A 32 43.37 -1.01 -13.41
CA LEU A 32 43.13 -0.10 -12.28
C LEU A 32 42.35 1.15 -12.70
N ALA A 33 42.69 1.75 -13.84
CA ALA A 33 41.99 2.91 -14.36
C ALA A 33 40.52 2.62 -14.69
N GLU A 34 40.21 1.43 -15.22
CA GLU A 34 38.83 1.02 -15.52
C GLU A 34 38.03 0.69 -14.25
N ILE A 35 38.67 0.09 -13.24
CA ILE A 35 38.04 -0.17 -11.93
C ILE A 35 37.72 1.15 -11.22
N ASP A 36 38.65 2.10 -11.20
CA ASP A 36 38.49 3.42 -10.57
C ASP A 36 37.42 4.26 -11.31
N ALA A 37 37.41 4.21 -12.65
CA ALA A 37 36.38 4.85 -13.46
C ALA A 37 34.96 4.33 -13.18
N ARG A 38 34.82 3.05 -12.85
CA ARG A 38 33.52 2.39 -12.57
C ARG A 38 33.15 2.34 -11.08
N GLN A 39 34.08 2.62 -10.16
CA GLN A 39 33.76 2.77 -8.74
C GLN A 39 32.71 3.87 -8.51
N GLY A 40 32.80 4.98 -9.25
CA GLY A 40 31.80 6.05 -9.19
C GLY A 40 30.39 5.61 -9.62
N GLU A 41 30.28 4.69 -10.58
CA GLU A 41 28.98 4.13 -11.01
C GLU A 41 28.43 3.14 -9.98
N ALA A 42 29.29 2.31 -9.38
CA ALA A 42 28.92 1.40 -8.30
C ALA A 42 28.43 2.15 -7.05
N GLU A 43 29.12 3.24 -6.67
CA GLU A 43 28.69 4.11 -5.57
C GLU A 43 27.37 4.83 -5.87
N LEU A 44 27.15 5.27 -7.12
CA LEU A 44 25.85 5.83 -7.54
C LEU A 44 24.73 4.81 -7.47
N HIS A 45 24.98 3.56 -7.87
CA HIS A 45 24.03 2.45 -7.76
C HIS A 45 23.74 2.06 -6.31
N GLU A 46 24.76 1.98 -5.45
CA GLU A 46 24.60 1.73 -4.02
C GLU A 46 23.87 2.88 -3.32
N GLN A 47 24.17 4.15 -3.66
CA GLN A 47 23.44 5.30 -3.14
C GLN A 47 21.98 5.32 -3.61
N GLN A 48 21.68 4.88 -4.84
CA GLN A 48 20.31 4.74 -5.32
C GLN A 48 19.57 3.57 -4.65
N GLN A 49 20.24 2.46 -4.36
CA GLN A 49 19.68 1.35 -3.58
C GLN A 49 19.49 1.72 -2.09
N ALA A 50 20.43 2.44 -1.50
CA ALA A 50 20.34 2.98 -0.14
C ALA A 50 19.26 4.06 -0.01
N LYS A 51 19.03 4.89 -1.05
CA LYS A 51 17.87 5.81 -1.09
C LYS A 51 16.53 5.08 -1.23
N LYS A 52 16.50 3.90 -1.86
CA LYS A 52 15.34 2.98 -1.83
C LYS A 52 15.31 2.12 -0.55
N SER A 53 15.81 2.64 0.57
CA SER A 53 15.96 1.88 1.82
C SER A 53 14.66 1.24 2.31
N PRO A 54 14.76 0.05 2.93
CA PRO A 54 13.64 -0.62 3.62
C PRO A 54 12.97 0.29 4.67
N HIS A 55 13.74 1.23 5.23
CA HIS A 55 13.29 2.18 6.25
C HIS A 55 12.15 3.11 5.77
N THR A 56 12.09 3.44 4.48
CA THR A 56 10.99 4.23 3.91
C THR A 56 9.72 3.40 3.68
N THR A 57 9.89 2.13 3.36
CA THR A 57 8.80 1.15 3.17
C THR A 57 8.13 0.82 4.51
N GLU A 58 8.93 0.52 5.54
CA GLU A 58 8.48 0.27 6.91
C GLU A 58 7.69 1.44 7.49
N ARG A 59 8.20 2.66 7.31
CA ARG A 59 7.53 3.87 7.78
C ARG A 59 6.16 4.07 7.13
N ARG A 60 6.01 3.74 5.83
CA ARG A 60 4.73 3.83 5.13
C ARG A 60 3.71 2.83 5.67
N VAL A 61 4.13 1.57 5.91
CA VAL A 61 3.23 0.55 6.48
C VAL A 61 2.76 0.96 7.89
N LYS A 62 3.66 1.48 8.73
CA LYS A 62 3.32 1.97 10.06
C LYS A 62 2.27 3.09 10.00
N VAL A 63 2.40 4.04 9.07
CA VAL A 63 1.40 5.11 8.88
C VAL A 63 0.03 4.54 8.52
N ILE A 64 -0.03 3.58 7.59
CA ILE A 64 -1.27 2.90 7.21
C ILE A 64 -1.87 2.17 8.42
N GLY A 65 -1.02 1.52 9.23
CA GLY A 65 -1.45 0.86 10.45
C GLY A 65 -2.06 1.82 11.48
N TYR A 66 -1.45 3.00 11.70
CA TYR A 66 -2.03 4.03 12.57
C TYR A 66 -3.37 4.56 12.06
N ILE A 67 -3.51 4.75 10.74
CA ILE A 67 -4.78 5.16 10.12
C ILE A 67 -5.88 4.12 10.41
N GLN A 68 -5.57 2.83 10.29
CA GLN A 68 -6.51 1.75 10.57
C GLN A 68 -6.86 1.64 12.06
N LEU A 69 -5.89 1.82 12.96
CA LEU A 69 -6.14 1.87 14.41
C LEU A 69 -7.04 3.06 14.78
N LEU A 70 -6.77 4.23 14.20
CA LEU A 70 -7.59 5.42 14.43
C LEU A 70 -9.01 5.21 13.88
N ALA A 71 -9.15 4.59 12.70
CA ALA A 71 -10.46 4.22 12.16
C ALA A 71 -11.22 3.27 13.11
N ALA A 72 -10.55 2.23 13.62
CA ALA A 72 -11.15 1.31 14.60
C ALA A 72 -11.60 2.04 15.86
N PHE A 73 -10.77 2.97 16.37
CA PHE A 73 -11.11 3.79 17.53
C PHE A 73 -12.35 4.65 17.28
N VAL A 74 -12.39 5.40 16.17
CA VAL A 74 -13.53 6.28 15.85
C VAL A 74 -14.80 5.45 15.62
N MET A 75 -14.73 4.31 14.93
CA MET A 75 -15.87 3.40 14.79
C MET A 75 -16.35 2.85 16.14
N THR A 76 -15.43 2.54 17.07
CA THR A 76 -15.78 2.07 18.42
C THR A 76 -16.50 3.15 19.21
N VAL A 77 -16.01 4.39 19.18
CA VAL A 77 -16.68 5.55 19.79
C VAL A 77 -18.06 5.75 19.17
N GLY A 78 -18.16 5.66 17.85
CA GLY A 78 -19.44 5.75 17.12
C GLY A 78 -20.42 4.64 17.47
N LEU A 79 -19.95 3.42 17.77
CA LEU A 79 -20.80 2.32 18.19
C LEU A 79 -21.31 2.48 19.63
N ILE A 80 -20.49 3.02 20.53
CA ILE A 80 -20.84 3.17 21.96
C ILE A 80 -21.73 4.40 22.20
N PHE A 81 -21.35 5.53 21.62
CA PHE A 81 -21.99 6.84 21.87
C PHE A 81 -22.93 7.28 20.74
N GLY A 82 -22.89 6.61 19.59
CA GLY A 82 -23.84 6.87 18.52
C GLY A 82 -25.22 6.33 18.86
N PRO A 83 -26.25 6.76 18.11
CA PRO A 83 -27.56 6.17 18.25
C PRO A 83 -27.47 4.68 17.89
N LEU A 84 -27.65 3.81 18.88
CA LEU A 84 -27.86 2.36 18.70
C LEU A 84 -29.23 2.15 18.05
N SER A 85 -29.35 2.56 16.80
CA SER A 85 -30.64 2.65 16.11
C SER A 85 -31.20 1.28 15.70
N SER A 86 -30.39 0.21 15.74
CA SER A 86 -30.81 -1.15 15.39
C SER A 86 -29.77 -2.20 15.81
N TRP A 87 -30.21 -3.45 16.03
CA TRP A 87 -29.34 -4.63 16.20
C TRP A 87 -28.36 -4.80 15.03
N LEU A 88 -28.70 -4.31 13.84
CA LEU A 88 -27.81 -4.29 12.68
C LEU A 88 -26.52 -3.50 12.93
N SER A 89 -26.48 -2.59 13.90
CA SER A 89 -25.26 -1.85 14.26
C SER A 89 -24.14 -2.78 14.77
N LEU A 90 -24.50 -3.95 15.31
CA LEU A 90 -23.55 -4.98 15.74
C LEU A 90 -22.75 -5.58 14.58
N VAL A 91 -23.24 -5.46 13.33
CA VAL A 91 -22.47 -5.83 12.13
C VAL A 91 -21.17 -5.05 12.03
N SER A 92 -21.07 -3.87 12.66
CA SER A 92 -19.84 -3.07 12.67
C SER A 92 -18.71 -3.71 13.50
N VAL A 93 -19.03 -4.55 14.48
CA VAL A 93 -18.05 -5.18 15.41
C VAL A 93 -16.95 -5.95 14.66
N PRO A 94 -17.24 -6.90 13.75
CA PRO A 94 -16.20 -7.60 13.01
C PRO A 94 -15.32 -6.67 12.17
N PHE A 95 -15.85 -5.58 11.61
CA PHE A 95 -15.06 -4.61 10.85
C PHE A 95 -14.18 -3.73 11.74
N ILE A 96 -14.65 -3.38 12.93
CA ILE A 96 -13.85 -2.70 13.96
C ILE A 96 -12.68 -3.59 14.36
N LEU A 97 -12.95 -4.86 14.66
CA LEU A 97 -11.91 -5.84 15.02
C LEU A 97 -10.94 -6.06 13.87
N LEU A 98 -11.43 -6.13 12.63
CA LEU A 98 -10.58 -6.25 11.44
C LEU A 98 -9.68 -5.03 11.27
N SER A 99 -10.21 -3.81 11.39
CA SER A 99 -9.40 -2.58 11.34
C SER A 99 -8.37 -2.52 12.46
N ALA A 100 -8.74 -2.93 13.68
CA ALA A 100 -7.83 -2.96 14.81
C ALA A 100 -6.71 -3.99 14.61
N ALA A 101 -7.04 -5.21 14.17
CA ALA A 101 -6.08 -6.28 13.91
C ALA A 101 -5.16 -5.94 12.74
N ALA A 102 -5.70 -5.40 11.64
CA ALA A 102 -4.94 -4.93 10.50
C ALA A 102 -3.97 -3.82 10.91
N GLY A 103 -4.45 -2.82 11.67
CA GLY A 103 -3.65 -1.72 12.15
C GLY A 103 -2.53 -2.16 13.10
N TYR A 104 -2.85 -3.05 14.06
CA TYR A 104 -1.87 -3.58 15.00
C TYR A 104 -0.76 -4.37 14.29
N THR A 105 -1.13 -5.26 13.36
CA THR A 105 -0.17 -6.09 12.62
C THR A 105 0.71 -5.26 11.68
N ALA A 106 0.17 -4.20 11.07
CA ALA A 106 0.93 -3.24 10.27
C ALA A 106 1.91 -2.42 11.13
N VAL A 107 1.50 -1.92 12.30
CA VAL A 107 2.38 -1.18 13.22
C VAL A 107 3.49 -2.07 13.79
N LYS A 108 3.19 -3.34 14.06
CA LYS A 108 4.15 -4.34 14.54
C LYS A 108 5.00 -4.98 13.43
N GLU A 109 4.87 -4.51 12.19
CA GLU A 109 5.66 -4.97 11.04
C GLU A 109 5.59 -6.48 10.81
N GLN A 110 4.45 -7.10 11.14
CA GLN A 110 4.26 -8.53 10.94
C GLN A 110 3.92 -8.80 9.48
N VAL A 111 4.94 -8.91 8.63
CA VAL A 111 4.83 -9.04 7.17
C VAL A 111 3.85 -10.15 6.73
N LYS A 112 3.83 -11.28 7.44
CA LYS A 112 2.89 -12.41 7.20
C LYS A 112 1.42 -11.99 7.24
N TRP A 113 1.09 -10.97 8.04
CA TRP A 113 -0.27 -10.52 8.31
C TRP A 113 -0.67 -9.27 7.54
N TYR A 114 0.18 -8.74 6.65
CA TYR A 114 -0.17 -7.58 5.81
C TYR A 114 -1.40 -7.85 4.92
N TRP A 115 -1.73 -9.11 4.65
CA TRP A 115 -3.00 -9.48 4.01
C TRP A 115 -4.23 -8.95 4.75
N LEU A 116 -4.21 -8.85 6.09
CA LEU A 116 -5.33 -8.27 6.86
C LEU A 116 -5.54 -6.80 6.50
N SER A 117 -4.45 -6.04 6.34
CA SER A 117 -4.53 -4.65 5.90
C SER A 117 -5.06 -4.52 4.47
N ILE A 118 -4.64 -5.41 3.58
CA ILE A 118 -5.13 -5.46 2.19
C ILE A 118 -6.63 -5.79 2.15
N LEU A 119 -7.05 -6.81 2.91
CA LEU A 119 -8.45 -7.22 3.02
C LEU A 119 -9.31 -6.09 3.60
N ASN A 120 -8.85 -5.47 4.69
CA ASN A 120 -9.55 -4.37 5.33
C ASN A 120 -9.78 -3.20 4.36
N GLN A 121 -8.75 -2.83 3.60
CA GLN A 121 -8.85 -1.76 2.62
C GLN A 121 -9.72 -2.18 1.44
N GLY A 122 -9.68 -3.45 1.02
CA GLY A 122 -10.51 -3.97 -0.06
C GLY A 122 -12.00 -3.90 0.24
N LEU A 123 -12.38 -4.17 1.49
CA LEU A 123 -13.76 -4.01 1.93
C LEU A 123 -14.21 -2.54 1.95
N GLN A 124 -13.28 -1.58 2.10
CA GLN A 124 -13.57 -0.14 2.07
C GLN A 124 -13.65 0.43 0.65
N ILE A 125 -13.02 -0.23 -0.33
CA ILE A 125 -12.99 0.27 -1.73
C ILE A 125 -14.39 0.36 -2.31
N VAL A 126 -15.25 -0.62 -2.08
CA VAL A 126 -16.56 -0.66 -2.73
C VAL A 126 -17.63 -0.30 -1.71
N SER A 127 -18.48 0.67 -2.05
CA SER A 127 -19.74 0.94 -1.36
C SER A 127 -20.87 0.78 -2.37
N PHE A 128 -22.00 0.22 -1.94
CA PHE A 128 -23.14 0.05 -2.83
C PHE A 128 -24.47 0.23 -2.11
N SER A 129 -25.45 0.67 -2.87
CA SER A 129 -26.84 0.75 -2.48
C SER A 129 -27.66 0.06 -3.56
N PHE A 130 -28.50 -0.90 -3.18
CA PHE A 130 -29.41 -1.59 -4.08
C PHE A 130 -30.78 -1.67 -3.43
N GLY A 131 -31.66 -0.76 -3.84
CA GLY A 131 -33.03 -0.61 -3.31
C GLY A 131 -33.05 -0.51 -1.77
N VAL A 132 -33.24 -1.64 -1.11
CA VAL A 132 -33.36 -1.72 0.34
C VAL A 132 -32.01 -1.88 1.03
N LEU A 133 -31.04 -2.51 0.37
CA LEU A 133 -29.74 -2.86 0.92
C LEU A 133 -28.72 -1.75 0.68
N ASN A 134 -28.15 -1.21 1.75
CA ASN A 134 -27.07 -0.24 1.68
C ASN A 134 -25.86 -0.80 2.43
N TYR A 135 -24.76 -1.03 1.70
CA TYR A 135 -23.46 -1.36 2.24
C TYR A 135 -22.51 -0.18 2.06
N LYS A 136 -21.99 0.32 3.18
CA LYS A 136 -20.98 1.35 3.20
C LYS A 136 -19.97 1.04 4.28
N TYR A 137 -18.70 0.97 3.90
CA TYR A 137 -17.61 0.82 4.85
C TYR A 137 -16.53 1.86 4.54
N THR A 138 -16.32 2.79 5.46
CA THR A 138 -15.34 3.86 5.32
C THR A 138 -14.45 3.94 6.55
N GLY A 139 -13.13 3.88 6.34
CA GLY A 139 -12.11 3.89 7.40
C GLY A 139 -12.10 5.19 8.17
N LEU A 140 -11.42 6.24 7.70
CA LEU A 140 -11.50 7.60 8.30
C LEU A 140 -12.36 8.56 7.48
N GLY A 141 -12.96 8.05 6.41
CA GLY A 141 -13.49 8.84 5.31
C GLY A 141 -12.94 8.35 3.98
N GLY A 142 -13.36 9.00 2.90
CA GLY A 142 -13.08 8.54 1.55
C GLY A 142 -13.44 9.55 0.48
N ILE A 143 -12.81 9.39 -0.69
CA ILE A 143 -13.16 10.10 -1.92
C ILE A 143 -13.92 9.10 -2.78
N GLN A 144 -15.23 9.30 -2.90
CA GLN A 144 -16.15 8.36 -3.51
C GLN A 144 -16.49 8.80 -4.92
N ILE A 145 -16.19 7.96 -5.89
CA ILE A 145 -16.55 8.15 -7.30
C ILE A 145 -17.41 6.96 -7.71
N GLY A 146 -18.55 7.21 -8.32
CA GLY A 146 -19.47 6.14 -8.63
C GLY A 146 -20.60 6.57 -9.54
N PHE A 147 -21.55 5.67 -9.74
CA PHE A 147 -22.75 5.97 -10.51
C PHE A 147 -23.97 5.68 -9.64
N THR A 148 -24.97 6.54 -9.78
CA THR A 148 -26.28 6.37 -9.17
C THR A 148 -27.30 6.17 -10.28
N TRP A 149 -28.24 5.26 -10.08
CA TRP A 149 -29.32 5.02 -11.03
C TRP A 149 -30.62 4.64 -10.35
N LEU A 150 -31.72 5.13 -10.92
CA LEU A 150 -33.07 4.74 -10.56
C LEU A 150 -33.97 4.66 -11.81
N LYS A 151 -33.91 5.69 -12.66
CA LYS A 151 -34.43 5.68 -14.04
C LYS A 151 -33.35 6.08 -15.05
N ASP A 152 -32.56 7.10 -14.70
CA ASP A 152 -31.42 7.56 -15.50
C ASP A 152 -30.09 7.23 -14.79
N PHE A 153 -29.00 7.19 -15.56
CA PHE A 153 -27.64 7.00 -15.05
C PHE A 153 -26.96 8.34 -14.80
N GLU A 154 -26.52 8.56 -13.57
CA GLU A 154 -25.80 9.78 -13.17
C GLU A 154 -24.44 9.43 -12.58
N LEU A 155 -23.42 10.21 -12.97
CA LEU A 155 -22.11 10.15 -12.33
C LEU A 155 -22.15 10.90 -10.99
N SER A 156 -21.69 10.25 -9.94
CA SER A 156 -21.64 10.77 -8.57
C SER A 156 -20.20 10.93 -8.10
N PHE A 157 -19.92 12.07 -7.48
CA PHE A 157 -18.67 12.37 -6.79
C PHE A 157 -18.99 12.88 -5.39
N GLY A 158 -18.28 12.38 -4.39
CA GLY A 158 -18.45 12.81 -3.00
C GLY A 158 -17.18 12.68 -2.19
N ILE A 159 -17.01 13.59 -1.24
CA ILE A 159 -15.96 13.48 -0.21
C ILE A 159 -16.67 13.22 1.11
N LEU A 160 -16.26 12.17 1.81
CA LEU A 160 -16.84 11.77 3.08
C LEU A 160 -15.79 11.86 4.18
N PHE A 161 -16.10 12.58 5.25
CA PHE A 161 -15.30 12.63 6.46
C PHE A 161 -16.03 11.88 7.58
N SER A 162 -16.15 10.57 7.43
CA SER A 162 -16.76 9.73 8.47
C SER A 162 -16.16 8.34 8.51
N SER A 163 -15.92 7.86 9.73
CA SER A 163 -15.50 6.49 10.02
C SER A 163 -16.72 5.67 10.39
N THR A 164 -17.16 4.77 9.51
CA THR A 164 -18.44 4.09 9.70
C THR A 164 -18.53 2.81 8.88
N VAL A 165 -19.20 1.81 9.47
CA VAL A 165 -19.77 0.67 8.76
C VAL A 165 -21.27 0.79 8.86
N ARG A 166 -21.96 0.78 7.72
CA ARG A 166 -23.42 0.73 7.65
C ARG A 166 -23.82 -0.41 6.74
N LEU A 167 -24.56 -1.34 7.33
CA LEU A 167 -25.42 -2.26 6.61
C LEU A 167 -26.84 -1.95 7.04
N THR A 168 -27.63 -1.32 6.17
CA THR A 168 -29.03 -1.01 6.47
C THR A 168 -29.95 -1.65 5.46
N GLY A 169 -31.05 -2.23 5.95
CA GLY A 169 -32.20 -2.68 5.16
C GLY A 169 -33.43 -1.91 5.62
N HIS A 170 -34.01 -1.04 4.80
CA HIS A 170 -35.27 -0.34 5.11
C HIS A 170 -36.39 -0.73 4.15
N SER A 171 -37.35 -1.54 4.60
CA SER A 171 -38.57 -1.81 3.83
C SER A 171 -39.38 -0.53 3.71
N GLY A 172 -39.30 0.16 2.58
CA GLY A 172 -40.05 1.38 2.30
C GLY A 172 -39.26 2.52 1.67
N ALA A 173 -37.92 2.47 1.70
CA ALA A 173 -37.08 3.41 0.97
C ALA A 173 -36.67 2.81 -0.39
N PHE A 174 -37.27 3.28 -1.48
CA PHE A 174 -36.64 3.16 -2.79
C PHE A 174 -35.43 4.11 -2.80
N SER A 175 -34.26 3.66 -2.31
CA SER A 175 -33.04 4.44 -2.50
C SER A 175 -32.54 4.26 -3.93
N LEU A 176 -31.93 5.31 -4.49
CA LEU A 176 -31.16 5.22 -5.72
C LEU A 176 -30.18 4.06 -5.60
N ASN A 177 -30.16 3.20 -6.63
CA ASN A 177 -29.11 2.21 -6.72
C ASN A 177 -27.80 2.97 -6.93
N ALA A 178 -26.75 2.60 -6.22
CA ALA A 178 -25.48 3.28 -6.27
C ALA A 178 -24.36 2.27 -6.18
N VAL A 179 -23.31 2.47 -6.96
CA VAL A 179 -22.03 1.80 -6.74
C VAL A 179 -20.97 2.88 -6.72
N GLN A 180 -20.20 2.92 -5.65
CA GLN A 180 -19.17 3.92 -5.38
C GLN A 180 -17.85 3.24 -5.05
N ILE A 181 -16.78 3.80 -5.58
CA ILE A 181 -15.41 3.40 -5.34
C ILE A 181 -14.74 4.45 -4.47
N ASP A 182 -14.21 4.03 -3.33
CA ASP A 182 -13.38 4.85 -2.47
C ASP A 182 -11.93 4.88 -2.98
N MET A 183 -11.58 5.97 -3.64
CA MET A 183 -10.25 6.21 -4.20
C MET A 183 -9.17 6.29 -3.13
N PHE A 184 -9.52 6.74 -1.92
CA PHE A 184 -8.55 6.81 -0.82
C PHE A 184 -8.17 5.41 -0.35
N ALA A 185 -9.17 4.54 -0.14
CA ALA A 185 -8.94 3.14 0.19
C ALA A 185 -8.16 2.41 -0.91
N LEU A 186 -8.44 2.70 -2.18
CA LEU A 186 -7.73 2.15 -3.33
C LEU A 186 -6.25 2.53 -3.34
N VAL A 187 -5.93 3.81 -3.10
CA VAL A 187 -4.53 4.28 -3.03
C VAL A 187 -3.78 3.60 -1.88
N LEU A 188 -4.40 3.46 -0.71
CA LEU A 188 -3.80 2.76 0.43
C LEU A 188 -3.57 1.28 0.13
N MET A 189 -4.50 0.61 -0.56
CA MET A 189 -4.34 -0.77 -0.99
C MET A 189 -3.18 -0.91 -1.98
N ILE A 190 -3.11 -0.06 -3.01
CA ILE A 190 -2.02 -0.11 -4.02
C ILE A 190 -0.67 0.11 -3.35
N ALA A 191 -0.60 1.03 -2.38
CA ALA A 191 0.60 1.24 -1.59
C ALA A 191 1.01 -0.05 -0.84
N LEU A 192 0.08 -0.74 -0.17
CA LEU A 192 0.35 -2.01 0.51
C LEU A 192 0.79 -3.13 -0.45
N LEU A 193 0.12 -3.26 -1.60
CA LEU A 193 0.45 -4.29 -2.60
C LEU A 193 1.85 -4.08 -3.19
N THR A 194 2.21 -2.83 -3.50
CA THR A 194 3.54 -2.46 -4.01
C THR A 194 4.64 -2.74 -2.98
N LEU A 195 4.33 -2.62 -1.69
CA LEU A 195 5.29 -2.91 -0.61
C LEU A 195 5.46 -4.43 -0.44
N ARG A 196 4.37 -5.20 -0.51
CA ARG A 196 4.41 -6.66 -0.43
C ARG A 196 5.25 -7.28 -1.54
N SER A 197 5.10 -6.81 -2.78
CA SER A 197 5.87 -7.35 -3.92
C SER A 197 7.37 -7.05 -3.88
N ARG A 198 7.80 -6.10 -3.03
CA ARG A 198 9.23 -5.75 -2.83
C ARG A 198 9.88 -6.52 -1.69
N GLN A 199 9.10 -7.19 -0.84
CA GLN A 199 9.59 -7.97 0.30
C GLN A 199 9.57 -9.49 0.05
N GLN A 200 9.10 -9.92 -1.14
CA GLN A 200 9.20 -11.30 -1.64
C GLN A 200 10.39 -11.40 -2.58
#